data_AF-A0A2K8MDQ8-F1
#
_entry.id   AF-A0A2K8MDQ8-F1
#
_cell.length_a   1.000
_cell.length_b   1.000
_cell.length_c   1.000
_cell.angle_alpha   90.00
_cell.angle_beta   90.00
_cell.angle_gamma   90.00
#
_symmetry.space_group_name_H-M   'P 1'
#
loop_
_entity.id
_entity.type
_entity.pdbx_description
1 polymer ?
#
loop_
_entity_poly.entity_id
_entity_poly.type
_entity_poly.pdbx_seq_one_letter_code
_entity_poly.pdbx_strand_id
1 'polypeptide(L)'
;MRDFQRAAFLIVASAAVFAALPAQAQTEFTGAGETSELDCDGGSVTIEGASNVLTITGACTSLRLMGASNRITIDLGKVSTIRVEGADNEIRWRAPGTAKPRLNVVGAANRISRLR
;
A
#
# COMPACT_ATOMS: atom_id res chain seq x y z
N MET A 1 -5.18 -72.64 -10.57
CA MET A 1 -3.86 -71.99 -10.61
C MET A 1 -4.01 -70.68 -11.36
N ARG A 2 -3.57 -69.57 -10.75
CA ARG A 2 -3.56 -68.17 -11.22
C ARG A 2 -4.90 -67.42 -11.11
N ASP A 3 -5.22 -66.67 -10.05
CA ASP A 3 -4.55 -65.61 -9.26
C ASP A 3 -4.95 -64.18 -9.68
N PHE A 4 -5.51 -63.47 -8.70
CA PHE A 4 -5.39 -62.04 -8.35
C PHE A 4 -5.80 -60.98 -9.40
N GLN A 5 -6.95 -60.32 -9.24
CA GLN A 5 -7.26 -59.18 -8.37
C GLN A 5 -7.26 -57.83 -9.11
N ARG A 6 -8.34 -57.09 -8.83
CA ARG A 6 -8.74 -55.75 -9.25
C ARG A 6 -7.58 -54.74 -9.15
N ALA A 7 -7.22 -54.09 -10.25
CA ALA A 7 -6.37 -52.91 -10.23
C ALA A 7 -7.24 -51.65 -10.43
N ALA A 8 -7.74 -51.11 -9.32
CA ALA A 8 -8.14 -49.72 -9.23
C ALA A 8 -6.87 -48.90 -9.01
N PHE A 9 -6.51 -48.02 -9.96
CA PHE A 9 -5.43 -47.06 -9.76
C PHE A 9 -5.97 -45.64 -9.96
N LEU A 10 -6.42 -45.11 -8.82
CA LEU A 10 -6.24 -43.77 -8.26
C LEU A 10 -5.98 -42.62 -9.25
N ILE A 11 -6.97 -41.73 -9.28
CA ILE A 11 -6.92 -40.36 -9.78
C ILE A 11 -5.85 -39.60 -8.99
N VAL A 12 -4.77 -39.17 -9.66
CA VAL A 12 -3.83 -38.21 -9.08
C VAL A 12 -4.44 -36.82 -9.23
N ALA A 13 -5.06 -36.34 -8.15
CA ALA A 13 -5.46 -34.94 -8.03
C ALA A 13 -4.23 -34.10 -7.69
N SER A 14 -3.66 -33.44 -8.69
CA SER A 14 -2.57 -32.48 -8.49
C SER A 14 -3.12 -31.23 -7.78
N ALA A 15 -2.89 -31.13 -6.47
CA ALA A 15 -3.15 -29.91 -5.72
C ALA A 15 -2.12 -28.84 -6.13
N ALA A 16 -2.55 -27.84 -6.89
CA ALA A 16 -1.76 -26.65 -7.13
C ALA A 16 -1.70 -25.84 -5.82
N VAL A 17 -0.56 -25.89 -5.13
CA VAL A 17 -0.28 -25.04 -3.99
C VAL A 17 0.00 -23.63 -4.53
N PHE A 18 -0.99 -22.74 -4.48
CA PHE A 18 -0.77 -21.31 -4.66
C PHE A 18 -0.01 -20.79 -3.44
N ALA A 19 1.32 -20.71 -3.53
CA ALA A 19 2.11 -19.98 -2.56
C ALA A 19 1.76 -18.49 -2.70
N ALA A 20 1.07 -17.93 -1.72
CA ALA A 20 0.94 -16.49 -1.58
C ALA A 20 2.36 -15.92 -1.43
N LEU A 21 2.84 -15.20 -2.45
CA LEU A 21 4.10 -14.48 -2.36
C LEU A 21 4.00 -13.50 -1.19
N PRO A 22 5.08 -13.31 -0.41
CA PRO A 22 5.08 -12.23 0.57
C PRO A 22 4.79 -10.93 -0.17
N ALA A 23 3.80 -10.17 0.31
CA ALA A 23 3.57 -8.81 -0.13
C ALA A 23 4.87 -8.04 0.14
N GLN A 24 5.69 -7.88 -0.90
CA GLN A 24 6.92 -7.12 -0.82
C GLN A 24 6.50 -5.70 -0.44
N ALA A 25 7.06 -5.14 0.62
CA ALA A 25 6.77 -3.78 1.05
C ALA A 25 6.90 -2.85 -0.17
N GLN A 26 5.75 -2.33 -0.64
CA GLN A 26 5.71 -1.47 -1.81
C GLN A 26 6.02 -0.06 -1.34
N THR A 27 7.32 0.20 -1.23
CA THR A 27 7.89 1.44 -0.70
C THR A 27 7.93 2.55 -1.75
N GLU A 28 7.67 2.24 -3.02
CA GLU A 28 7.66 3.19 -4.13
C GLU A 28 6.48 2.93 -5.07
N PHE A 29 5.84 4.01 -5.50
CA PHE A 29 4.79 3.99 -6.52
C PHE A 29 5.05 5.11 -7.51
N THR A 30 4.98 4.79 -8.80
CA THR A 30 5.03 5.78 -9.88
C THR A 30 3.89 5.51 -10.85
N GLY A 31 3.07 6.51 -11.14
CA GLY A 31 1.94 6.33 -12.04
C GLY A 31 1.13 7.60 -12.28
N ALA A 32 0.17 7.53 -13.20
CA ALA A 32 -0.75 8.63 -13.46
C ALA A 32 -2.18 8.12 -13.72
N GLY A 33 -3.16 8.66 -12.99
CA GLY A 33 -4.56 8.28 -13.13
C GLY A 33 -4.89 6.88 -12.58
N GLU A 34 -3.99 6.31 -11.78
CA GLU A 34 -4.10 4.93 -11.30
C GLU A 34 -4.81 4.84 -9.94
N THR A 35 -5.39 3.67 -9.67
CA THR A 35 -5.92 3.33 -8.34
C THR A 35 -5.19 2.11 -7.82
N SER A 36 -4.60 2.21 -6.62
CA SER A 36 -3.79 1.13 -6.07
C SER A 36 -3.81 1.08 -4.55
N GLU A 37 -3.46 -0.08 -4.01
CA GLU A 37 -3.28 -0.33 -2.59
C GLU A 37 -1.84 -0.73 -2.31
N LEU A 38 -1.21 -0.09 -1.34
CA LEU A 38 0.19 -0.30 -0.96
C LEU A 38 0.25 -0.68 0.52
N ASP A 39 1.19 -1.54 0.88
CA ASP A 39 1.56 -1.82 2.26
C ASP A 39 3.02 -1.41 2.46
N CYS A 40 3.25 -0.50 3.40
CA CYS A 40 4.59 -0.01 3.72
C CYS A 40 5.32 -0.85 4.78
N ASP A 41 4.64 -1.81 5.44
CA ASP A 41 5.21 -2.70 6.48
C ASP A 41 6.04 -1.94 7.55
N GLY A 42 5.45 -0.87 8.10
CA GLY A 42 6.10 0.03 9.08
C GLY A 42 7.16 0.96 8.49
N GLY A 43 7.45 0.80 7.21
CA GLY A 43 8.47 1.53 6.47
C GLY A 43 8.01 2.90 5.96
N SER A 44 8.76 3.38 4.98
CA SER A 44 8.52 4.63 4.26
C SER A 44 7.92 4.34 2.90
N VAL A 45 7.05 5.23 2.42
CA VAL A 45 6.49 5.16 1.07
C VAL A 45 6.79 6.44 0.29
N THR A 46 7.20 6.28 -0.98
CA THR A 46 7.42 7.37 -1.93
C THR A 46 6.45 7.22 -3.09
N ILE A 47 5.70 8.29 -3.36
CA ILE A 47 4.71 8.35 -4.43
C ILE A 47 5.16 9.43 -5.41
N GLU A 48 5.25 9.07 -6.69
CA GLU A 48 5.52 10.01 -7.78
C GLU A 48 4.42 9.93 -8.85
N GLY A 49 3.98 11.10 -9.31
CA GLY A 49 3.08 11.22 -10.45
C GLY A 49 1.82 12.03 -10.15
N ALA A 50 0.76 11.78 -10.92
CA ALA A 50 -0.39 12.68 -10.91
C ALA A 50 -1.75 11.98 -10.98
N SER A 51 -2.76 12.59 -10.37
CA SER A 51 -4.15 12.11 -10.45
C SER A 51 -4.37 10.67 -9.95
N ASN A 52 -3.50 10.16 -9.08
CA ASN A 52 -3.63 8.82 -8.53
C ASN A 52 -4.56 8.79 -7.32
N VAL A 53 -5.19 7.64 -7.06
CA VAL A 53 -5.99 7.34 -5.87
C VAL A 53 -5.36 6.16 -5.15
N LEU A 54 -4.69 6.43 -4.01
CA LEU A 54 -3.91 5.42 -3.31
C LEU A 54 -4.43 5.20 -1.89
N THR A 55 -4.49 3.92 -1.50
CA THR A 55 -4.70 3.51 -0.10
C THR A 55 -3.43 2.84 0.41
N ILE A 56 -2.86 3.36 1.49
CA ILE A 56 -1.57 2.93 2.02
C ILE A 56 -1.75 2.47 3.46
N THR A 57 -1.41 1.21 3.74
CA THR A 57 -1.53 0.59 5.06
C THR A 57 -0.15 0.23 5.63
N GLY A 58 -0.10 -0.34 6.84
CA GLY A 58 1.16 -0.83 7.42
C GLY A 58 1.79 0.05 8.50
N ALA A 59 1.06 1.03 9.08
CA ALA A 59 1.59 1.91 10.13
C ALA A 59 2.88 2.66 9.72
N CYS A 60 2.84 3.31 8.56
CA CYS A 60 4.00 3.91 7.91
C CYS A 60 4.67 4.98 8.76
N THR A 61 6.00 5.01 8.70
CA THR A 61 6.82 6.01 9.38
C THR A 61 7.02 7.26 8.52
N SER A 62 6.88 7.16 7.21
CA SER A 62 7.03 8.31 6.30
C SER A 62 6.18 8.16 5.04
N LEU A 63 5.61 9.27 4.58
CA LEU A 63 5.07 9.44 3.23
C LEU A 63 5.81 10.58 2.54
N ARG A 64 6.37 10.31 1.37
CA ARG A 64 6.88 11.34 0.45
C ARG A 64 6.03 11.34 -0.81
N LEU A 65 5.37 12.44 -1.10
CA LEU A 65 4.57 12.63 -2.31
C LEU A 65 5.22 13.69 -3.21
N MET A 66 5.47 13.34 -4.46
CA MET A 66 5.88 14.24 -5.53
C MET A 66 4.86 14.24 -6.65
N GLY A 67 4.38 15.42 -7.05
CA GLY A 67 3.48 15.59 -8.18
C GLY A 67 2.15 16.25 -7.81
N ALA A 68 1.09 15.98 -8.57
CA ALA A 68 -0.12 16.81 -8.50
C ALA A 68 -1.43 16.05 -8.56
N SER A 69 -2.48 16.63 -7.95
CA SER A 69 -3.86 16.10 -8.01
C SER A 69 -4.04 14.68 -7.46
N ASN A 70 -3.11 14.19 -6.62
CA ASN A 70 -3.23 12.85 -6.04
C ASN A 70 -4.20 12.86 -4.85
N ARG A 71 -4.93 11.77 -4.66
CA ARG A 71 -5.78 11.47 -3.50
C ARG A 71 -5.20 10.28 -2.75
N ILE A 72 -4.68 10.51 -1.55
CA ILE A 72 -4.00 9.49 -0.76
C ILE A 72 -4.71 9.30 0.56
N THR A 73 -5.01 8.05 0.90
CA THR A 73 -5.38 7.63 2.25
C THR A 73 -4.24 6.82 2.85
N ILE A 74 -3.77 7.15 4.05
CA ILE A 74 -2.61 6.48 4.66
C ILE A 74 -2.78 6.19 6.16
N ASP A 75 -2.35 5.00 6.59
CA ASP A 75 -2.22 4.62 7.98
C ASP A 75 -0.79 4.82 8.49
N LEU A 76 -0.62 5.71 9.45
CA LEU A 76 0.66 6.12 10.00
C LEU A 76 0.95 5.50 11.36
N GLY A 77 2.23 5.28 11.63
CA GLY A 77 2.75 4.93 12.95
C GLY A 77 2.71 6.10 13.95
N LYS A 78 3.05 5.81 15.22
CA LYS A 78 3.09 6.81 16.32
C LYS A 78 4.01 7.98 16.03
N VAL A 79 5.18 7.72 15.43
CA VAL A 79 6.15 8.72 15.03
C VAL A 79 6.23 8.68 13.52
N SER A 80 5.74 9.73 12.87
CA SER A 80 5.59 9.74 11.41
C SER A 80 5.80 11.12 10.80
N THR A 81 6.11 11.13 9.50
CA THR A 81 6.28 12.35 8.70
C THR A 81 5.49 12.26 7.40
N ILE A 82 4.88 13.36 6.97
CA ILE A 82 4.33 13.52 5.63
C ILE A 82 5.08 14.66 4.96
N ARG A 83 5.70 14.37 3.81
CA ARG A 83 6.34 15.34 2.93
C ARG A 83 5.59 15.40 1.60
N VAL A 84 5.24 16.61 1.16
CA VAL A 84 4.55 16.84 -0.11
C VAL A 84 5.31 17.89 -0.91
N GLU A 85 5.60 17.57 -2.17
CA GLU A 85 6.23 18.45 -3.15
C GLU A 85 5.34 18.47 -4.41
N GLY A 86 4.60 19.57 -4.60
CA GLY A 86 3.72 19.73 -5.76
C GLY A 86 2.40 20.44 -5.42
N ALA A 87 1.33 20.16 -6.18
CA ALA A 87 0.11 20.96 -6.11
C ALA A 87 -1.19 20.14 -6.09
N ASP A 88 -2.23 20.69 -5.47
CA ASP A 88 -3.60 20.14 -5.48
C ASP A 88 -3.73 18.68 -4.97
N ASN A 89 -2.80 18.24 -4.13
CA ASN A 89 -2.87 16.90 -3.53
C ASN A 89 -3.79 16.89 -2.31
N GLU A 90 -4.55 15.82 -2.15
CA GLU A 90 -5.39 15.56 -0.98
C GLU A 90 -4.88 14.32 -0.23
N ILE A 91 -4.39 14.52 0.99
CA ILE A 91 -3.89 13.45 1.85
C ILE A 91 -4.78 13.34 3.09
N ARG A 92 -5.33 12.16 3.29
CA ARG A 92 -6.14 11.77 4.44
C ARG A 92 -5.39 10.73 5.25
N TRP A 93 -5.12 11.00 6.52
CA TRP A 93 -4.28 10.11 7.33
C TRP A 93 -4.97 9.64 8.61
N ARG A 94 -4.64 8.42 9.04
CA ARG A 94 -4.96 7.87 10.36
C ARG A 94 -3.67 7.61 11.13
N ALA A 95 -3.72 7.72 12.44
CA ALA A 95 -2.60 7.41 13.33
C ALA A 95 -3.15 6.99 14.70
N PRO A 96 -2.45 6.11 15.45
CA PRO A 96 -2.92 5.59 16.73
C PRO A 96 -3.04 6.69 17.79
N GLY A 97 -4.13 6.63 18.57
CA GLY A 97 -4.38 7.53 19.70
C GLY A 97 -4.50 9.01 19.27
N THR A 98 -3.64 9.86 19.82
CA THR A 98 -3.57 11.30 19.51
C THR A 98 -2.33 11.66 18.68
N ALA A 99 -1.61 10.67 18.14
CA ALA A 99 -0.41 10.88 17.34
C ALA A 99 -0.70 11.76 16.12
N LYS A 100 0.26 12.64 15.80
CA LYS A 100 0.20 13.55 14.65
C LYS A 100 1.53 13.49 13.89
N PRO A 101 1.51 13.39 12.56
CA PRO A 101 2.74 13.43 11.78
C PRO A 101 3.36 14.83 11.77
N ARG A 102 4.68 14.88 11.55
CA ARG A 102 5.33 16.12 11.14
C ARG A 102 4.98 16.39 9.69
N LEU A 103 4.59 17.61 9.36
CA LEU A 103 4.19 17.99 8.00
C LEU A 103 5.27 18.89 7.37
N ASN A 104 5.66 18.57 6.14
CA ASN A 104 6.47 19.44 5.29
C ASN A 104 5.83 19.53 3.90
N VAL A 105 5.28 20.70 3.56
CA VAL A 105 4.47 20.88 2.35
C VAL A 105 5.07 22.01 1.54
N VAL A 106 5.48 21.69 0.31
CA VAL A 106 6.03 22.63 -0.66
C VAL A 106 5.16 22.63 -1.91
N GLY A 107 4.77 23.82 -2.36
CA GLY A 107 3.85 24.03 -3.48
C GLY A 107 2.50 24.60 -3.05
N ALA A 108 1.45 24.41 -3.84
CA ALA A 108 0.18 25.13 -3.69
C ALA A 108 -1.03 24.20 -3.52
N ALA A 109 -2.06 24.66 -2.83
CA ALA A 109 -3.38 24.01 -2.75
C ALA A 109 -3.41 22.55 -2.24
N ASN A 110 -2.36 22.09 -1.55
CA ASN A 110 -2.35 20.78 -0.91
C ASN A 110 -3.25 20.79 0.35
N ARG A 111 -4.06 19.74 0.53
CA ARG A 111 -4.93 19.53 1.69
C ARG A 111 -4.51 18.29 2.43
N ILE A 112 -4.18 18.45 3.72
CA ILE A 112 -3.80 17.34 4.59
C ILE A 112 -4.75 17.31 5.78
N SER A 113 -5.49 16.22 5.96
CA SER A 113 -6.49 16.09 7.03
C SER A 113 -6.42 14.73 7.72
N ARG A 114 -6.79 14.72 9.00
CA ARG A 114 -6.92 13.48 9.75
C ARG A 114 -8.29 12.85 9.47
N LEU A 115 -8.32 11.56 9.17
CA LEU A 115 -9.57 10.79 9.17
C LEU A 115 -10.02 10.57 10.62
N ARG A 116 -11.30 10.83 10.88
CA ARG A 116 -11.90 10.64 12.20
C ARG A 116 -12.12 9.18 12.51
#